data_AF-A0A6I4UWK2-F1
#
_entry.id   AF-A0A6I4UWK2-F1
#
_cell.length_a   1.000
_cell.length_b   1.000
_cell.length_c   1.000
_cell.angle_alpha   90.00
_cell.angle_beta   90.00
_cell.angle_gamma   90.00
#
_symmetry.space_group_name_H-M   'P 1'
#
loop_
_entity.id
_entity.type
_entity.pdbx_description
1 polymer ?
#
loop_
_entity_poly.entity_id
_entity_poly.type
_entity_poly.pdbx_seq_one_letter_code
_entity_poly.pdbx_strand_id
1 'polypeptide(L)'
;MRILASALALVLAAAPAAAFACSPAPGYSLPTNLELARTADLVLLGEVVGGTAGAALEPQAAKIEVRPLAALKGLMPTGNLVMPGMYLAGPGDDAGGASDPLAFGEAHPSAYSGACIRRIFPPGARVLFFLERVDGEWAPAGGPFSRWAENVESETAPWVQLASFYIEAARLPEAERVAALQEQREALSVHQDMPEAAAMAADIERSLAGPAAPLKGAPPPVEQPAITLPEAEPAPEPEQAPEPSDAEADGLDEVQQGIDSFGD
;
A
#
# COMPACT_ATOMS: atom_id res chain seq x y z
N MET A 1 -12.69 9.08 64.27
CA MET A 1 -12.85 9.59 62.89
C MET A 1 -11.59 9.24 62.09
N ARG A 2 -11.60 8.06 61.45
CA ARG A 2 -10.50 7.51 60.62
C ARG A 2 -11.12 6.89 59.37
N ILE A 3 -11.83 7.70 58.58
CA ILE A 3 -12.41 7.27 57.31
C ILE A 3 -12.37 8.47 56.38
N LEU A 4 -11.22 8.78 55.80
CA LEU A 4 -11.06 9.80 54.75
C LEU A 4 -9.64 9.70 54.14
N ALA A 5 -9.26 8.52 53.65
CA ALA A 5 -7.96 8.35 52.99
C ALA A 5 -7.90 7.19 51.98
N SER A 6 -9.01 6.83 51.32
CA SER A 6 -9.02 5.65 50.44
C SER A 6 -9.70 5.83 49.08
N ALA A 7 -10.01 7.06 48.66
CA ALA A 7 -10.73 7.32 47.41
C ALA A 7 -9.89 8.05 46.33
N LEU A 8 -8.55 7.97 46.37
CA LEU A 8 -7.68 8.66 45.39
C LEU A 8 -6.72 7.73 44.62
N ALA A 9 -6.91 6.41 44.69
CA ALA A 9 -6.00 5.45 44.06
C ALA A 9 -6.59 4.70 42.84
N LEU A 10 -7.84 4.99 42.44
CA LEU A 10 -8.55 4.25 41.38
C LEU A 10 -8.85 5.07 40.12
N VAL A 11 -8.04 6.08 39.81
CA VAL A 11 -8.18 6.89 38.57
C VAL A 11 -6.96 6.77 37.64
N LEU A 12 -5.86 6.12 38.08
CA LEU A 12 -4.61 6.06 37.31
C LEU A 12 -4.40 4.78 36.47
N ALA A 13 -5.39 3.88 36.38
CA ALA A 13 -5.28 2.63 35.61
C ALA A 13 -6.00 2.66 34.25
N ALA A 14 -6.60 3.79 33.86
CA ALA A 14 -7.00 4.02 32.48
C ALA A 14 -5.82 4.65 31.73
N ALA A 15 -4.75 3.88 31.53
CA ALA A 15 -3.77 4.25 30.52
C ALA A 15 -4.54 4.38 29.21
N PRO A 16 -4.48 5.52 28.50
CA PRO A 16 -5.07 5.61 27.17
C PRO A 16 -4.42 4.49 26.37
N ALA A 17 -5.21 3.50 25.95
CA ALA A 17 -4.78 2.56 24.94
C ALA A 17 -4.28 3.45 23.80
N ALA A 18 -2.96 3.45 23.57
CA ALA A 18 -2.35 4.30 22.57
C ALA A 18 -3.16 4.06 21.30
N ALA A 19 -3.84 5.10 20.82
CA ALA A 19 -4.52 5.03 19.54
C ALA A 19 -3.43 4.61 18.56
N PHE A 20 -3.52 3.38 18.04
CA PHE A 20 -2.60 2.85 17.05
C PHE A 20 -2.83 3.64 15.77
N ALA A 21 -2.34 4.89 15.72
CA ALA A 21 -1.99 5.52 14.47
C ALA A 21 -1.09 4.53 13.75
N CYS A 22 -1.37 4.23 12.48
CA CYS A 22 -0.61 3.22 11.79
C CYS A 22 0.87 3.58 11.84
N SER A 23 1.63 2.71 12.49
CA SER A 23 3.06 2.82 12.65
C SER A 23 3.66 2.11 11.44
N PRO A 24 4.26 2.83 10.48
CA PRO A 24 4.96 2.16 9.39
C PRO A 24 5.97 1.18 9.94
N ALA A 25 6.13 0.05 9.24
CA ALA A 25 7.11 -0.94 9.62
C ALA A 25 8.52 -0.31 9.62
N PRO A 26 9.43 -0.76 10.49
CA PRO A 26 10.83 -0.34 10.40
C PRO A 26 11.39 -0.57 8.99
N GLY A 27 12.17 0.38 8.48
CA GLY A 27 12.70 0.32 7.12
C GLY A 27 11.73 0.75 6.02
N TYR A 28 10.48 1.11 6.35
CA TYR A 28 9.55 1.68 5.38
C TYR A 28 10.04 3.05 4.88
N SER A 29 10.18 3.17 3.55
CA SER A 29 10.43 4.42 2.85
C SER A 29 9.17 4.85 2.10
N LEU A 30 8.86 6.14 2.18
CA LEU A 30 7.76 6.72 1.41
C LEU A 30 8.09 6.64 -0.10
N PRO A 31 7.22 6.05 -0.95
CA PRO A 31 7.48 6.01 -2.39
C PRO A 31 7.43 7.42 -2.99
N THR A 32 8.34 7.67 -3.93
CA THR A 32 8.27 8.84 -4.82
C THR A 32 7.07 8.74 -5.77
N ASN A 33 6.64 9.86 -6.37
CA ASN A 33 5.61 9.82 -7.41
C ASN A 33 6.00 8.94 -8.60
N LEU A 34 7.28 8.92 -8.97
CA LEU A 34 7.79 8.05 -10.02
C LEU A 34 7.66 6.57 -9.65
N GLU A 35 8.03 6.19 -8.43
CA GLU A 35 7.85 4.81 -7.94
C GLU A 35 6.39 4.42 -7.89
N LEU A 36 5.52 5.32 -7.39
CA LEU A 36 4.09 5.10 -7.32
C LEU A 36 3.47 4.91 -8.72
N ALA A 37 3.82 5.78 -9.68
CA ALA A 37 3.40 5.66 -11.08
C ALA A 37 3.91 4.35 -11.72
N ARG A 38 5.12 3.92 -11.37
CA ARG A 38 5.71 2.67 -11.86
C ARG A 38 4.97 1.45 -11.32
N THR A 39 4.67 1.39 -10.02
CA THR A 39 4.10 0.19 -9.38
C THR A 39 2.59 0.10 -9.44
N ALA A 40 1.86 1.22 -9.62
CA ALA A 40 0.41 1.19 -9.75
C ALA A 40 -0.03 0.39 -10.99
N ASP A 41 -1.01 -0.49 -10.85
CA ASP A 41 -1.61 -1.24 -11.96
C ASP A 41 -2.55 -0.36 -12.81
N LEU A 42 -3.21 0.60 -12.15
CA LEU A 42 -4.13 1.56 -12.76
C LEU A 42 -3.83 2.96 -12.23
N VAL A 43 -3.66 3.92 -13.13
CA VAL A 43 -3.68 5.34 -12.79
C VAL A 43 -4.92 5.95 -13.43
N LEU A 44 -5.89 6.31 -12.59
CA LEU A 44 -7.24 6.68 -13.00
C LEU A 44 -7.54 8.12 -12.60
N LEU A 45 -7.93 8.94 -13.56
CA LEU A 45 -8.68 10.16 -13.30
C LEU A 45 -10.15 9.79 -13.14
N GLY A 46 -10.72 10.07 -11.97
CA GLY A 46 -12.10 9.71 -11.65
C GLY A 46 -12.85 10.81 -10.91
N GLU A 47 -14.18 10.67 -10.86
CA GLU A 47 -15.06 11.55 -10.09
C GLU A 47 -15.77 10.75 -8.99
N VAL A 48 -15.77 11.27 -7.77
CA VAL A 48 -16.47 10.66 -6.63
C VAL A 48 -17.96 10.94 -6.74
N VAL A 49 -18.75 9.94 -7.14
CA VAL A 49 -20.18 10.10 -7.45
C VAL A 49 -21.12 9.59 -6.35
N GLY A 50 -20.59 8.86 -5.36
CA GLY A 50 -21.38 8.32 -4.27
C GLY A 50 -20.50 7.69 -3.18
N GLY A 51 -21.13 7.21 -2.10
CA GLY A 51 -20.42 6.57 -0.99
C GLY A 51 -21.13 6.69 0.35
N THR A 52 -20.51 6.11 1.38
CA THR A 52 -20.94 6.22 2.77
C THR A 52 -20.63 7.62 3.30
N ALA A 53 -21.62 8.29 3.89
CA ALA A 53 -21.45 9.65 4.43
C ALA A 53 -20.80 9.66 5.82
N GLY A 54 -19.81 10.54 6.00
CA GLY A 54 -19.10 10.73 7.27
C GLY A 54 -18.20 9.56 7.66
N ALA A 55 -17.47 9.72 8.76
CA ALA A 55 -16.70 8.61 9.34
C ALA A 55 -17.67 7.50 9.78
N ALA A 56 -17.63 6.37 9.08
CA ALA A 56 -18.47 5.24 9.42
C ALA A 56 -18.13 4.71 10.82
N LEU A 57 -19.16 4.33 11.58
CA LEU A 57 -18.99 3.61 12.85
C LEU A 57 -18.19 2.31 12.66
N GLU A 58 -18.33 1.71 11.47
CA GLU A 58 -17.56 0.57 10.97
C GLU A 58 -16.72 1.02 9.76
N PRO A 59 -15.48 1.51 9.96
CA PRO A 59 -14.65 2.04 8.87
C PRO A 59 -14.42 1.04 7.74
N GLN A 60 -14.46 -0.27 8.05
CA GLN A 60 -14.28 -1.33 7.06
C GLN A 60 -15.49 -1.50 6.14
N ALA A 61 -16.69 -1.08 6.59
CA ALA A 61 -17.91 -1.12 5.79
C ALA A 61 -18.10 0.15 4.94
N ALA A 62 -17.28 1.18 5.16
CA ALA A 62 -17.32 2.42 4.38
C ALA A 62 -16.85 2.17 2.95
N LYS A 63 -17.43 2.88 1.98
CA LYS A 63 -16.97 2.90 0.60
C LYS A 63 -17.26 4.22 -0.09
N ILE A 64 -16.50 4.51 -1.14
CA ILE A 64 -16.89 5.49 -2.17
C ILE A 64 -17.12 4.79 -3.50
N GLU A 65 -17.91 5.42 -4.35
CA GLU A 65 -18.12 5.06 -5.74
C GLU A 65 -17.45 6.11 -6.63
N VAL A 66 -16.58 5.66 -7.53
CA VAL A 66 -15.79 6.49 -8.42
C VAL A 66 -16.22 6.22 -9.86
N ARG A 67 -16.71 7.24 -10.54
CA ARG A 67 -16.95 7.20 -11.98
C ARG A 67 -15.62 7.44 -12.72
N PRO A 68 -15.14 6.48 -13.54
CA PRO A 68 -13.95 6.67 -14.36
C PRO A 68 -14.16 7.83 -15.36
N LEU A 69 -13.19 8.73 -15.46
CA LEU A 69 -13.15 9.79 -16.48
C LEU A 69 -12.09 9.48 -17.55
N ALA A 70 -10.88 9.13 -17.12
CA ALA A 70 -9.80 8.69 -18.01
C ALA A 70 -8.83 7.75 -17.29
N ALA A 71 -8.28 6.77 -18.01
CA ALA A 71 -7.17 5.96 -17.52
C ALA A 71 -5.85 6.46 -18.14
N LEU A 72 -4.94 6.95 -17.29
CA LEU A 72 -3.59 7.36 -17.70
C LEU A 72 -2.66 6.14 -17.82
N LYS A 73 -2.92 5.10 -17.02
CA LYS A 73 -2.24 3.80 -17.07
C LYS A 73 -3.25 2.70 -16.79
N GLY A 74 -3.08 1.54 -17.44
CA GLY A 74 -3.96 0.39 -17.26
C GLY A 74 -5.21 0.47 -18.12
N LEU A 75 -6.09 -0.52 -17.99
CA LEU A 75 -7.33 -0.59 -18.76
C LEU A 75 -8.42 0.28 -18.13
N MET A 76 -9.14 1.02 -18.98
CA MET A 76 -10.29 1.82 -18.57
C MET A 76 -11.39 0.91 -18.01
N PRO A 77 -11.85 1.13 -16.76
CA PRO A 77 -12.96 0.36 -16.20
C PRO A 77 -14.27 0.64 -16.93
N THR A 78 -15.12 -0.38 -17.09
CA THR A 78 -16.40 -0.29 -17.82
C THR A 78 -17.58 0.22 -16.97
N GLY A 79 -17.35 0.49 -15.69
CA GLY A 79 -18.35 1.00 -14.75
C GLY A 79 -17.71 1.69 -13.55
N ASN A 80 -18.54 2.09 -12.59
CA ASN A 80 -18.04 2.73 -11.38
C ASN A 80 -17.13 1.78 -10.58
N LEU A 81 -16.03 2.31 -10.07
CA LEU A 81 -15.16 1.64 -9.12
C LEU A 81 -15.72 1.80 -7.72
N VAL A 82 -15.79 0.70 -6.97
CA VAL A 82 -16.06 0.74 -5.55
C VAL A 82 -14.74 0.68 -4.81
N MET A 83 -14.47 1.69 -3.99
CA MET A 83 -13.26 1.76 -3.16
C MET A 83 -13.64 1.52 -1.70
N PRO A 84 -13.41 0.31 -1.17
CA PRO A 84 -13.71 -0.01 0.23
C PRO A 84 -12.77 0.74 1.19
N GLY A 85 -13.22 0.98 2.42
CA GLY A 85 -12.47 1.69 3.45
C GLY A 85 -12.38 3.22 3.27
N MET A 86 -13.04 3.76 2.24
CA MET A 86 -13.10 5.20 1.95
C MET A 86 -14.51 5.74 2.25
N TYR A 87 -14.65 7.02 2.56
CA TYR A 87 -15.95 7.64 2.83
C TYR A 87 -16.04 9.08 2.32
N LEU A 88 -17.28 9.55 2.19
CA LEU A 88 -17.59 10.91 1.81
C LEU A 88 -17.39 11.85 3.00
N ALA A 89 -16.76 13.00 2.74
CA ALA A 89 -16.65 14.09 3.70
C ALA A 89 -18.04 14.51 4.19
N GLY A 90 -18.19 14.64 5.51
CA GLY A 90 -19.41 15.17 6.12
C GLY A 90 -19.50 16.71 6.03
N PRO A 91 -20.66 17.30 6.30
CA PRO A 91 -20.77 18.75 6.46
C PRO A 91 -19.80 19.26 7.54
N GLY A 92 -18.88 20.18 7.19
CA GLY A 92 -17.89 20.73 8.12
C GLY A 92 -16.67 19.84 8.39
N ASP A 93 -16.48 18.77 7.62
CA ASP A 93 -15.29 17.91 7.72
C ASP A 93 -14.13 18.46 6.90
N ASP A 94 -13.27 19.26 7.55
CA ASP A 94 -12.08 19.86 6.93
C ASP A 94 -11.05 18.81 6.48
N ALA A 95 -11.09 17.59 7.05
CA ALA A 95 -10.20 16.51 6.64
C ALA A 95 -10.57 15.94 5.26
N GLY A 96 -11.75 16.27 4.74
CA GLY A 96 -12.11 16.05 3.34
C GLY A 96 -11.58 17.11 2.38
N GLY A 97 -10.89 18.15 2.86
CA GLY A 97 -10.47 19.31 2.06
C GLY A 97 -9.72 18.97 0.76
N ALA A 98 -9.68 19.94 -0.16
CA ALA A 98 -8.96 19.78 -1.41
C ALA A 98 -7.46 19.63 -1.16
N SER A 99 -6.82 18.78 -1.96
CA SER A 99 -5.37 18.67 -2.03
C SER A 99 -4.76 20.01 -2.48
N ASP A 100 -3.60 20.37 -1.94
CA ASP A 100 -2.82 21.48 -2.49
C ASP A 100 -2.32 21.05 -3.89
N PRO A 101 -2.71 21.77 -4.96
CA PRO A 101 -2.39 21.37 -6.34
C PRO A 101 -0.89 21.38 -6.65
N LEU A 102 -0.07 22.01 -5.80
CA LEU A 102 1.39 22.13 -5.96
C LEU A 102 2.18 21.32 -4.93
N ALA A 103 1.52 20.69 -3.95
CA ALA A 103 2.18 19.91 -2.90
C ALA A 103 2.54 18.50 -3.38
N PHE A 104 3.42 18.39 -4.38
CA PHE A 104 3.98 17.12 -4.84
C PHE A 104 4.98 16.50 -3.85
N GLY A 105 5.18 17.05 -2.66
CA GLY A 105 6.15 16.54 -1.67
C GLY A 105 5.49 15.81 -0.50
N GLU A 106 4.24 16.14 -0.21
CA GLU A 106 3.60 15.82 1.06
C GLU A 106 2.34 15.00 0.81
N ALA A 107 2.06 14.04 1.70
CA ALA A 107 0.80 13.33 1.67
C ALA A 107 -0.38 14.29 1.91
N HIS A 108 -1.55 13.95 1.37
CA HIS A 108 -2.79 14.64 1.73
C HIS A 108 -2.94 14.78 3.25
N PRO A 109 -3.37 15.95 3.79
CA PRO A 109 -3.47 16.17 5.23
C PRO A 109 -4.28 15.09 5.97
N SER A 110 -5.28 14.52 5.31
CA SER A 110 -6.12 13.44 5.87
C SER A 110 -5.40 12.09 6.01
N ALA A 111 -4.26 11.88 5.37
CA ALA A 111 -3.42 10.72 5.67
C ALA A 111 -2.91 10.77 7.13
N TYR A 112 -2.74 11.97 7.70
CA TYR A 112 -2.26 12.15 9.07
C TYR A 112 -3.37 12.03 10.13
N SER A 113 -4.65 11.88 9.76
CA SER A 113 -5.77 11.75 10.70
C SER A 113 -5.98 10.33 11.26
N GLY A 114 -4.91 9.52 11.29
CA GLY A 114 -4.86 8.21 11.95
C GLY A 114 -4.94 7.00 11.03
N ALA A 115 -5.33 7.19 9.76
CA ALA A 115 -5.44 6.12 8.77
C ALA A 115 -4.17 5.84 7.97
N CYS A 116 -3.22 6.78 8.01
CA CYS A 116 -1.98 6.79 7.22
C CYS A 116 -2.19 6.76 5.72
N ILE A 117 -3.43 6.80 5.26
CA ILE A 117 -3.79 7.01 3.86
C ILE A 117 -4.96 7.97 3.85
N ARG A 118 -5.13 8.70 2.75
CA ARG A 118 -6.36 9.45 2.53
C ARG A 118 -7.56 8.48 2.53
N ARG A 119 -8.58 8.75 3.35
CA ARG A 119 -9.85 8.01 3.35
C ARG A 119 -11.08 8.87 3.11
N ILE A 120 -10.92 10.19 3.13
CA ILE A 120 -12.01 11.16 3.12
C ILE A 120 -11.99 11.90 1.78
N PHE A 121 -13.15 11.92 1.13
CA PHE A 121 -13.29 12.51 -0.20
C PHE A 121 -14.54 13.39 -0.27
N PRO A 122 -14.46 14.62 -0.83
CA PRO A 122 -15.66 15.40 -1.09
C PRO A 122 -16.56 14.72 -2.11
N PRO A 123 -17.89 14.77 -1.94
CA PRO A 123 -18.82 14.41 -3.01
C PRO A 123 -18.56 15.26 -4.26
N GLY A 124 -18.53 14.64 -5.44
CA GLY A 124 -18.28 15.30 -6.72
C GLY A 124 -16.81 15.66 -6.98
N ALA A 125 -15.90 15.32 -6.07
CA ALA A 125 -14.48 15.59 -6.27
C ALA A 125 -13.93 14.83 -7.48
N ARG A 126 -13.19 15.54 -8.32
CA ARG A 126 -12.30 14.92 -9.31
C ARG A 126 -10.96 14.60 -8.64
N VAL A 127 -10.50 13.37 -8.83
CA VAL A 127 -9.35 12.81 -8.12
C VAL A 127 -8.52 11.98 -9.10
N LEU A 128 -7.19 12.15 -9.01
CA LEU A 128 -6.21 11.28 -9.63
C LEU A 128 -5.85 10.15 -8.66
N PHE A 129 -6.18 8.92 -9.02
CA PHE A 129 -5.96 7.72 -8.23
C PHE A 129 -4.80 6.89 -8.79
N PHE A 130 -3.93 6.40 -7.90
CA PHE A 130 -2.95 5.35 -8.14
C PHE A 130 -3.41 4.09 -7.41
N LEU A 131 -3.73 3.06 -8.18
CA LEU A 131 -4.40 1.86 -7.69
C LEU A 131 -3.58 0.61 -8.03
N GLU A 132 -3.59 -0.36 -7.12
CA GLU A 132 -3.04 -1.70 -7.30
C GLU A 132 -4.12 -2.77 -7.09
N ARG A 133 -3.86 -3.98 -7.58
CA ARG A 133 -4.71 -5.14 -7.33
C ARG A 133 -4.23 -5.93 -6.11
N VAL A 134 -5.09 -6.03 -5.10
CA VAL A 134 -4.87 -6.88 -3.92
C VAL A 134 -6.06 -7.82 -3.81
N ASP A 135 -5.81 -9.13 -3.80
CA ASP A 135 -6.85 -10.18 -3.74
C ASP A 135 -7.98 -10.01 -4.77
N GLY A 136 -7.65 -9.48 -5.95
CA GLY A 136 -8.60 -9.22 -7.02
C GLY A 136 -9.41 -7.93 -6.88
N GLU A 137 -9.22 -7.16 -5.81
CA GLU A 137 -9.88 -5.86 -5.57
C GLU A 137 -8.94 -4.69 -5.87
N TRP A 138 -9.51 -3.50 -6.11
CA TRP A 138 -8.73 -2.27 -6.26
C TRP A 138 -8.40 -1.69 -4.87
N ALA A 139 -7.11 -1.43 -4.63
CA ALA A 139 -6.62 -0.85 -3.39
C ALA A 139 -5.72 0.38 -3.67
N PRO A 140 -5.57 1.29 -2.69
CA PRO A 140 -4.57 2.35 -2.71
C PRO A 140 -3.15 1.81 -2.96
N ALA A 141 -2.45 2.32 -3.97
CA ALA A 141 -1.05 1.94 -4.19
C ALA A 141 -0.08 2.67 -3.24
N GLY A 142 1.05 2.02 -2.92
CA GLY A 142 2.21 2.65 -2.29
C GLY A 142 2.19 2.78 -0.76
N GLY A 143 1.12 2.31 -0.08
CA GLY A 143 1.10 2.19 1.38
C GLY A 143 1.04 3.50 2.18
N PRO A 144 1.49 3.51 3.45
CA PRO A 144 1.35 4.65 4.36
C PRO A 144 1.96 5.96 3.84
N PHE A 145 1.16 7.02 3.87
CA PHE A 145 1.47 8.38 3.45
C PHE A 145 1.77 8.52 1.96
N SER A 146 1.52 7.49 1.16
CA SER A 146 1.58 7.61 -0.29
C SER A 146 0.54 8.60 -0.79
N ARG A 147 0.87 9.25 -1.91
CA ARG A 147 -0.03 10.18 -2.61
C ARG A 147 -0.89 9.44 -3.62
N TRP A 148 -1.54 8.39 -3.14
CA TRP A 148 -2.33 7.51 -3.99
C TRP A 148 -3.60 8.18 -4.52
N ALA A 149 -4.06 9.28 -3.92
CA ALA A 149 -5.29 9.95 -4.33
C ALA A 149 -5.26 11.47 -4.07
N GLU A 150 -5.12 12.26 -5.13
CA GLU A 150 -5.02 13.72 -5.07
C GLU A 150 -6.15 14.39 -5.85
N ASN A 151 -6.74 15.45 -5.29
CA ASN A 151 -7.73 16.25 -6.00
C ASN A 151 -7.09 16.98 -7.17
N VAL A 152 -7.80 17.02 -8.28
CA VAL A 152 -7.35 17.76 -9.46
C VAL A 152 -8.49 18.57 -10.05
N GLU A 153 -8.18 19.77 -10.53
CA GLU A 153 -9.18 20.68 -11.08
C GLU A 153 -9.62 20.23 -12.48
N SER A 154 -8.70 19.70 -13.28
CA SER A 154 -8.93 19.32 -14.68
C SER A 154 -8.01 18.18 -15.14
N GLU A 155 -8.23 17.70 -16.37
CA GLU A 155 -7.38 16.73 -17.07
C GLU A 155 -5.99 17.30 -17.42
N THR A 156 -5.81 18.62 -17.32
CA THR A 156 -4.55 19.32 -17.57
C THR A 156 -3.92 19.86 -16.29
N ALA A 157 -4.44 19.48 -15.11
CA ALA A 157 -3.87 19.91 -13.84
C ALA A 157 -2.40 19.44 -13.69
N PRO A 158 -1.56 20.17 -12.93
CA PRO A 158 -0.15 19.83 -12.73
C PRO A 158 0.09 18.38 -12.27
N TRP A 159 -0.74 17.86 -11.37
CA TRP A 159 -0.75 16.46 -10.94
C TRP A 159 -0.94 15.45 -12.08
N VAL A 160 -1.87 15.73 -12.99
CA VAL A 160 -2.18 14.85 -14.13
C VAL A 160 -1.03 14.87 -15.14
N GLN A 161 -0.45 16.06 -15.41
CA GLN A 161 0.71 16.21 -16.28
C GLN A 161 1.93 15.44 -15.73
N LEU A 162 2.25 15.65 -14.45
CA LEU A 162 3.39 15.02 -13.79
C LEU A 162 3.24 13.49 -13.73
N ALA A 163 2.06 12.98 -13.39
CA ALA A 163 1.78 11.55 -13.37
C ALA A 163 1.92 10.93 -14.77
N SER A 164 1.39 11.60 -15.80
CA SER A 164 1.50 11.14 -17.20
C SER A 164 2.97 11.06 -17.63
N PHE A 165 3.77 12.07 -17.30
CA PHE A 165 5.20 12.06 -17.55
C PHE A 165 5.90 10.90 -16.84
N TYR A 166 5.64 10.67 -15.55
CA TYR A 166 6.25 9.57 -14.81
C TYR A 166 5.82 8.18 -15.30
N ILE A 167 4.57 8.03 -15.78
CA ILE A 167 4.10 6.77 -16.39
C ILE A 167 4.93 6.44 -17.62
N GLU A 168 5.21 7.41 -18.49
CA GLU A 168 6.06 7.20 -19.66
C GLU A 168 7.52 6.96 -19.26
N ALA A 169 8.07 7.79 -18.37
CA ALA A 169 9.45 7.65 -17.89
C ALA A 169 9.69 6.30 -17.22
N ALA A 170 8.71 5.76 -16.48
CA ALA A 170 8.80 4.47 -15.80
C ALA A 170 8.93 3.26 -16.76
N ARG A 171 8.54 3.41 -18.03
CA ARG A 171 8.68 2.37 -19.07
C ARG A 171 10.08 2.33 -19.69
N LEU A 172 10.87 3.38 -19.51
CA LEU A 172 12.20 3.48 -20.08
C LEU A 172 13.22 2.65 -19.27
N PRO A 173 14.27 2.12 -19.94
CA PRO A 173 15.46 1.62 -19.25
C PRO A 173 16.04 2.68 -18.30
N GLU A 174 16.75 2.24 -17.26
CA GLU A 174 17.18 3.15 -16.18
C GLU A 174 17.99 4.36 -16.66
N ALA A 175 18.97 4.16 -17.54
CA ALA A 175 19.78 5.27 -18.07
C ALA A 175 18.94 6.28 -18.88
N GLU A 176 18.03 5.79 -19.72
CA GLU A 176 17.12 6.62 -20.52
C GLU A 176 16.08 7.34 -19.64
N ARG A 177 15.58 6.67 -18.59
CA ARG A 177 14.69 7.26 -17.59
C ARG A 177 15.38 8.41 -16.87
N VAL A 178 16.60 8.24 -16.38
CA VAL A 178 17.36 9.31 -15.72
C VAL A 178 17.57 10.49 -16.67
N ALA A 179 17.94 10.24 -17.93
CA ALA A 179 18.09 11.29 -18.92
C ALA A 179 16.78 12.05 -19.18
N ALA A 180 15.65 11.34 -19.33
CA ALA A 180 14.33 11.95 -19.53
C ALA A 180 13.90 12.81 -18.33
N LEU A 181 14.15 12.35 -17.10
CA LEU A 181 13.91 13.13 -15.88
C LEU A 181 14.76 14.41 -15.85
N GLN A 182 16.05 14.32 -16.19
CA GLN A 182 16.95 15.48 -16.23
C GLN A 182 16.50 16.50 -17.27
N GLU A 183 16.17 16.05 -18.48
CA GLU A 183 15.68 16.90 -19.57
C GLU A 183 14.39 17.61 -19.18
N GLN A 184 13.42 16.88 -18.63
CA GLN A 184 12.14 17.47 -18.22
C GLN A 184 12.32 18.49 -17.09
N ARG A 185 13.18 18.21 -16.10
CA ARG A 185 13.51 19.17 -15.05
C ARG A 185 14.13 20.44 -15.63
N GLU A 186 15.06 20.31 -16.57
CA GLU A 186 15.69 21.45 -17.24
C GLU A 186 14.68 22.26 -18.05
N ALA A 187 13.78 21.61 -18.80
CA ALA A 187 12.70 22.27 -19.52
C ALA A 187 11.78 23.07 -18.58
N LEU A 188 11.41 22.50 -17.43
CA LEU A 188 10.59 23.19 -16.42
C LEU A 188 11.34 24.34 -15.75
N SER A 189 12.66 24.25 -15.59
CA SER A 189 13.47 25.31 -14.97
C SER A 189 13.48 26.62 -15.77
N VAL A 190 13.24 26.55 -17.08
CA VAL A 190 13.06 27.74 -17.94
C VAL A 190 11.85 28.57 -17.51
N HIS A 191 10.86 27.93 -16.89
CA HIS A 191 9.61 28.52 -16.43
C HIS A 191 9.50 28.57 -14.90
N GLN A 192 10.63 28.67 -14.18
CA GLN A 192 10.66 28.68 -12.71
C GLN A 192 9.87 29.83 -12.06
N ASP A 193 9.50 30.86 -12.82
CA ASP A 193 8.62 31.94 -12.40
C ASP A 193 7.14 31.51 -12.32
N MET A 194 6.78 30.39 -12.98
CA MET A 194 5.48 29.74 -12.86
C MET A 194 5.50 28.75 -11.68
N PRO A 195 4.67 28.94 -10.64
CA PRO A 195 4.65 28.07 -9.45
C PRO A 195 4.47 26.58 -9.76
N GLU A 196 3.63 26.26 -10.75
CA GLU A 196 3.37 24.90 -11.22
C GLU A 196 4.65 24.24 -11.74
N ALA A 197 5.38 24.94 -12.62
CA ALA A 197 6.60 24.41 -13.22
C ALA A 197 7.71 24.25 -12.18
N ALA A 198 7.86 25.21 -11.27
CA ALA A 198 8.81 25.13 -10.17
C ALA A 198 8.51 23.93 -9.24
N ALA A 199 7.24 23.72 -8.88
CA ALA A 199 6.82 22.61 -8.04
C ALA A 199 7.05 21.25 -8.72
N MET A 200 6.73 21.13 -10.02
CA MET A 200 6.98 19.90 -10.80
C MET A 200 8.48 19.60 -10.93
N ALA A 201 9.31 20.61 -11.21
CA ALA A 201 10.76 20.46 -11.28
C ALA A 201 11.35 19.98 -9.95
N ALA A 202 10.86 20.52 -8.82
CA ALA A 202 11.28 20.10 -7.49
C ALA A 202 10.89 18.64 -7.18
N ASP A 203 9.76 18.15 -7.69
CA ASP A 203 9.40 16.74 -7.55
C ASP A 203 10.26 15.80 -8.40
N ILE A 204 10.60 16.23 -9.62
CA ILE A 204 11.51 15.45 -10.48
C ILE A 204 12.90 15.38 -9.84
N GLU A 205 13.38 16.47 -9.25
CA GLU A 205 14.65 16.48 -8.51
C GLU A 205 14.63 15.48 -7.34
N ARG A 206 13.52 15.39 -6.59
CA ARG A 206 13.37 14.35 -5.55
C ARG A 206 13.42 12.95 -6.13
N SER A 207 12.77 12.73 -7.27
CA SER A 207 12.79 11.41 -7.95
C SER A 207 14.19 11.04 -8.46
N LEU A 208 14.98 12.03 -8.92
CA LEU A 208 16.37 11.85 -9.33
C LEU A 208 17.31 11.56 -8.14
N ALA A 209 17.01 12.08 -6.95
CA ALA A 209 17.78 11.80 -5.73
C ALA A 209 17.64 10.34 -5.25
N GLY A 210 16.65 9.60 -5.77
CA GLY A 210 16.40 8.20 -5.45
C GLY A 210 15.37 8.00 -4.34
N PRO A 211 15.23 6.77 -3.81
CA PRO A 211 14.26 6.46 -2.79
C PRO A 211 14.42 7.32 -1.53
N ALA A 212 13.30 7.71 -0.92
CA ALA A 212 13.33 8.47 0.33
C ALA A 212 14.01 7.67 1.45
N ALA A 213 14.62 8.39 2.40
CA ALA A 213 15.11 7.77 3.62
C ALA A 213 13.95 7.12 4.41
N PRO A 214 14.18 6.00 5.12
CA PRO A 214 13.14 5.35 5.90
C PRO A 214 12.54 6.27 6.97
N LEU A 215 11.22 6.21 7.16
CA LEU A 215 10.51 6.99 8.19
C LEU A 215 10.89 6.57 9.61
N LYS A 216 11.26 5.30 9.78
CA LYS A 216 11.83 4.74 11.02
C LYS A 216 13.07 3.96 10.65
N GLY A 217 14.15 4.18 11.39
CA GLY A 217 15.40 3.42 11.24
C GLY A 217 15.15 1.92 11.31
N ALA A 218 15.98 1.15 10.61
CA ALA A 218 15.96 -0.30 10.74
C ALA A 218 16.26 -0.69 12.21
N PRO A 219 15.62 -1.73 12.76
CA PRO A 219 16.00 -2.25 14.06
C PRO A 219 17.47 -2.70 13.97
N PRO A 220 18.24 -2.58 15.06
CA PRO A 220 19.58 -3.16 15.09
C PRO A 220 19.50 -4.66 14.72
N PRO A 221 20.53 -5.21 14.05
CA PRO A 221 20.59 -6.64 13.81
C PRO A 221 20.38 -7.37 15.14
N VAL A 222 19.38 -8.25 15.20
CA VAL A 222 19.24 -9.12 16.36
C VAL A 222 20.42 -10.08 16.30
N GLU A 223 21.42 -9.88 17.16
CA GLU A 223 22.40 -10.93 17.47
C GLU A 223 21.59 -12.10 18.01
N GLN A 224 21.29 -13.08 17.15
CA GLN A 224 20.73 -14.34 17.62
C GLN A 224 21.80 -14.94 18.52
N PRO A 225 21.56 -15.11 19.83
CA PRO A 225 22.50 -15.87 20.65
C PRO A 225 22.62 -17.23 19.99
N ALA A 226 23.85 -17.68 19.74
CA ALA A 226 24.10 -19.00 19.21
C ALA A 226 23.40 -20.00 20.13
N ILE A 227 22.27 -20.53 19.69
CA ILE A 227 21.62 -21.64 20.36
C ILE A 227 22.58 -22.80 20.14
N THR A 228 23.43 -23.03 21.13
CA THR A 228 24.17 -24.28 21.27
C THR A 228 23.09 -25.32 21.54
N LEU A 229 22.61 -25.98 20.48
CA LEU A 229 21.82 -27.18 20.65
C LEU A 229 22.65 -28.11 21.54
N PRO A 230 22.12 -28.63 22.66
CA PRO A 230 22.82 -29.64 23.41
C PRO A 230 23.16 -30.77 22.44
N GLU A 231 24.40 -31.25 22.51
CA GLU A 231 24.87 -32.42 21.78
C GLU A 231 23.81 -33.51 21.96
N ALA A 232 23.24 -33.96 20.84
CA ALA A 232 22.23 -35.01 20.86
C ALA A 232 22.83 -36.21 21.61
N GLU A 233 22.16 -36.63 22.69
CA GLU A 233 22.51 -37.88 23.35
C GLU A 233 22.53 -38.99 22.27
N PRO A 234 23.58 -39.84 22.25
CA PRO A 234 23.68 -40.88 21.25
C PRO A 234 22.43 -41.75 21.30
N ALA A 235 21.80 -41.92 20.14
CA ALA A 235 20.62 -42.76 20.00
C ALA A 235 20.92 -44.18 20.55
N PRO A 236 19.98 -44.80 21.27
CA PRO A 236 20.14 -46.17 21.72
C PRO A 236 20.38 -47.09 20.52
N GLU A 237 21.32 -48.01 20.73
CA GLU A 237 21.76 -49.00 19.76
C GLU A 237 20.55 -49.80 19.21
N PRO A 238 20.44 -50.01 17.89
CA PRO A 238 19.29 -50.70 17.31
C PRO A 238 19.21 -52.14 17.84
N GLU A 239 18.09 -52.44 18.49
CA GLU A 239 17.72 -53.79 18.92
C GLU A 239 17.67 -54.70 17.68
N GLN A 240 18.44 -55.79 17.71
CA GLN A 240 18.59 -56.71 16.59
C GLN A 240 17.22 -57.26 16.18
N ALA A 241 16.84 -57.01 14.93
CA ALA A 241 15.65 -57.60 14.33
C ALA A 241 15.80 -59.13 14.28
N PRO A 242 14.77 -59.90 14.67
CA PRO A 242 14.80 -61.35 14.55
C PRO A 242 14.90 -61.79 13.09
N GLU A 243 15.77 -62.78 12.83
CA GLU A 243 15.96 -63.37 11.51
C GLU A 243 14.65 -63.96 10.97
N PRO A 244 14.37 -63.80 9.66
CA PRO A 244 13.18 -64.38 9.04
C PRO A 244 13.29 -65.91 8.99
N SER A 245 12.27 -66.59 9.51
CA SER A 245 12.13 -68.03 9.34
C SER A 245 11.64 -68.33 7.92
N ASP A 246 12.40 -69.15 7.19
CA ASP A 246 12.00 -69.74 5.92
C ASP A 246 10.80 -70.67 6.12
N ALA A 247 9.60 -70.19 5.82
CA ALA A 247 8.43 -71.05 5.66
C ALA A 247 7.44 -70.45 4.64
N GLU A 248 7.19 -71.28 3.62
CA GLU A 248 5.97 -71.34 2.79
C GLU A 248 5.83 -70.30 1.68
N ALA A 249 6.53 -70.64 0.59
CA ALA A 249 5.99 -70.51 -0.75
C ALA A 249 4.79 -71.46 -0.93
N ASP A 250 3.57 -70.92 -0.97
CA ASP A 250 2.49 -71.49 -1.78
C ASP A 250 1.35 -70.46 -1.94
N GLY A 251 0.90 -70.22 -3.17
CA GLY A 251 -0.27 -69.35 -3.43
C GLY A 251 -0.08 -68.36 -4.58
N LEU A 252 0.00 -68.90 -5.79
CA LEU A 252 -0.29 -68.19 -7.03
C LEU A 252 -1.78 -67.84 -7.14
N ASP A 253 -2.04 -66.86 -8.02
CA ASP A 253 -3.28 -66.59 -8.77
C ASP A 253 -4.26 -65.50 -8.28
N GLU A 254 -4.69 -64.72 -9.29
CA GLU A 254 -5.70 -63.64 -9.31
C GLU A 254 -5.28 -62.35 -8.57
N VAL A 255 -5.04 -61.20 -9.21
CA VAL A 255 -5.99 -60.44 -10.01
C VAL A 255 -5.24 -59.54 -11.01
N GLN A 256 -5.26 -59.93 -12.28
CA GLN A 256 -4.96 -59.06 -13.42
C GLN A 256 -6.30 -58.73 -14.09
N GLN A 257 -6.89 -57.57 -13.78
CA GLN A 257 -7.89 -56.97 -14.66
C GLN A 257 -8.20 -55.51 -14.31
N GLY A 258 -7.78 -54.61 -15.20
CA GLY A 258 -8.66 -53.59 -15.73
C GLY A 258 -8.56 -52.21 -15.12
N ILE A 259 -7.62 -51.38 -15.59
CA ILE A 259 -7.85 -49.94 -15.75
C ILE A 259 -7.08 -49.41 -16.97
N ASP A 260 -7.52 -49.81 -18.17
CA ASP A 260 -7.23 -49.11 -19.42
C ASP A 260 -8.56 -48.70 -20.04
N SER A 261 -9.04 -47.51 -19.71
CA SER A 261 -9.95 -46.73 -20.56
C SER A 261 -10.22 -45.41 -19.86
N PHE A 262 -9.82 -44.29 -20.46
CA PHE A 262 -10.58 -43.06 -20.63
C PHE A 262 -9.62 -41.95 -21.08
N GLY A 263 -9.43 -41.89 -22.39
CA GLY A 263 -9.13 -40.66 -23.11
C GLY A 263 -10.39 -40.25 -23.89
N ASP A 264 -10.75 -38.98 -23.79
CA ASP A 264 -11.00 -38.05 -24.90
C ASP A 264 -11.15 -36.62 -24.34
#